data_AF-A0A355XQR6-F1
#
_entry.id   AF-A0A355XQR6-F1
#
_cell.length_a   1.000
_cell.length_b   1.000
_cell.length_c   1.000
_cell.angle_alpha   90.00
_cell.angle_beta   90.00
_cell.angle_gamma   90.00
#
_symmetry.space_group_name_H-M   'P 1'
#
loop_
_entity.id
_entity.type
_entity.pdbx_description
1 polymer ?
#
loop_
_entity_poly.entity_id
_entity_poly.type
_entity_poly.pdbx_seq_one_letter_code
_entity_poly.pdbx_strand_id
1 'polypeptide(L)'
;MESIEINKNYELKLISFSRSKLFRSLDNHLQDFITTTGESYRLTFQELQQLTEMAIDFEMWVEPSIVKQWRKIEAKHLSGNGNKKKIILNELKQLWFSLKATPSMYNSDAPHVRSIVRKVKNNTLQNDVFGECPVASEKTVCCNLLTI
;
A
#
# COMPACT_ATOMS: atom_id res chain seq x y z
N MET A 1 22.01 -0.15 32.80
CA MET A 1 22.73 0.48 31.68
C MET A 1 22.23 -0.06 30.34
N GLU A 2 22.09 -1.38 30.21
CA GLU A 2 21.63 -2.08 28.99
C GLU A 2 20.22 -1.69 28.50
N SER A 3 19.25 -1.47 29.40
CA SER A 3 17.87 -1.07 29.04
C SER A 3 17.77 0.33 28.42
N ILE A 4 18.64 1.25 28.82
CA ILE A 4 18.69 2.63 28.30
C ILE A 4 19.25 2.63 26.88
N GLU A 5 20.27 1.79 26.63
CA GLU A 5 20.93 1.67 25.34
C GLU A 5 20.03 1.00 24.28
N ILE A 6 19.30 -0.04 24.68
CA ILE A 6 18.27 -0.68 23.83
C ILE A 6 17.19 0.32 23.42
N ASN A 7 16.74 1.17 24.34
CA ASN A 7 15.69 2.15 24.04
C ASN A 7 16.17 3.21 23.03
N LYS A 8 17.39 3.72 23.25
CA LYS A 8 18.04 4.69 22.35
C LYS A 8 18.23 4.14 20.93
N ASN A 9 18.56 2.85 20.79
CA ASN A 9 18.69 2.19 19.48
C ASN A 9 17.33 2.11 18.76
N TYR A 10 16.25 1.85 19.49
CA TYR A 10 14.91 1.79 18.92
C TYR A 10 14.41 3.16 18.42
N GLU A 11 14.64 4.22 19.18
CA GLU A 11 14.29 5.60 18.79
C GLU A 11 15.00 5.99 17.49
N LEU A 12 16.30 5.67 17.36
CA LEU A 12 17.05 5.91 16.11
C LEU A 12 16.46 5.16 14.91
N LYS A 13 15.95 3.94 15.12
CA LYS A 13 15.25 3.19 14.07
C LYS A 13 13.98 3.89 13.64
N LEU A 14 13.17 4.38 14.57
CA LEU A 14 11.95 5.14 14.24
C LEU A 14 12.27 6.44 13.52
N ILE A 15 13.31 7.17 13.94
CA ILE A 15 13.78 8.39 13.26
C ILE A 15 14.25 8.08 11.84
N SER A 16 14.93 6.94 11.65
CA SER A 16 15.34 6.49 10.31
C SER A 16 14.11 6.12 9.46
N PHE A 17 13.17 5.37 10.04
CA PHE A 17 11.95 4.92 9.39
C PHE A 17 11.04 6.08 8.98
N SER A 18 10.90 7.13 9.82
CA SER A 18 10.04 8.28 9.54
C SER A 18 10.48 9.09 8.32
N ARG A 19 11.71 8.87 7.83
CA ARG A 19 12.20 9.45 6.56
C ARG A 19 11.70 8.71 5.32
N SER A 20 11.13 7.51 5.48
CA SER A 20 10.55 6.73 4.38
C SER A 20 9.50 7.55 3.65
N LYS A 21 9.62 7.61 2.31
CA LYS A 21 8.67 8.35 1.46
C LYS A 21 7.25 7.82 1.62
N LEU A 22 7.10 6.50 1.73
CA LEU A 22 5.80 5.84 1.84
C LEU A 22 5.13 6.12 3.18
N PHE A 23 5.90 6.16 4.26
CA PHE A 23 5.39 6.53 5.57
C PHE A 23 4.94 8.00 5.59
N ARG A 24 5.74 8.90 5.01
CA ARG A 24 5.44 10.34 4.95
C ARG A 24 4.25 10.70 4.06
N SER A 25 3.82 9.82 3.17
CA SER A 25 2.62 10.04 2.35
C SER A 25 1.31 9.72 3.08
N LEU A 26 1.37 9.04 4.23
CA LEU A 26 0.19 8.77 5.05
C LEU A 26 -0.33 10.04 5.72
N ASP A 27 -1.61 10.06 6.09
CA ASP A 27 -2.14 11.09 6.97
C ASP A 27 -1.48 11.06 8.37
N ASN A 28 -1.57 12.17 9.10
CA ASN A 28 -0.93 12.29 10.42
C ASN A 28 -1.46 11.25 11.43
N HIS A 29 -2.73 10.88 11.36
CA HIS A 29 -3.33 9.92 12.30
C HIS A 29 -2.76 8.50 12.08
N LEU A 30 -2.54 8.09 10.83
CA LEU A 30 -1.91 6.82 10.50
C LEU A 30 -0.40 6.84 10.82
N GLN A 31 0.28 7.96 10.60
CA GLN A 31 1.68 8.12 11.03
C GLN A 31 1.82 7.96 12.55
N ASP A 32 0.94 8.61 13.32
CA ASP A 32 0.91 8.52 14.78
C ASP A 32 0.60 7.09 15.24
N PHE A 33 -0.40 6.44 14.62
CA PHE A 33 -0.75 5.05 14.93
C PHE A 33 0.43 4.09 14.70
N ILE A 34 1.10 4.18 13.54
CA ILE A 34 2.22 3.28 13.21
C ILE A 34 3.40 3.54 14.14
N THR A 35 3.69 4.79 14.47
CA THR A 35 4.78 5.16 15.39
C THR A 35 4.51 4.62 16.80
N THR A 36 3.33 4.92 17.37
CA THR A 36 2.95 4.48 18.71
C THR A 36 2.83 2.95 18.83
N THR A 37 2.29 2.30 17.80
CA THR A 37 2.25 0.82 17.72
C THR A 37 3.66 0.24 17.61
N GLY A 38 4.52 0.89 16.80
CA GLY A 38 5.94 0.59 16.68
C GLY A 38 6.62 0.54 18.04
N GLU A 39 6.54 1.62 18.80
CA GLU A 39 7.10 1.74 20.14
C GLU A 39 6.56 0.69 21.10
N SER A 40 5.24 0.55 21.16
CA SER A 40 4.54 -0.35 22.08
C SER A 40 4.92 -1.82 21.86
N TYR A 41 5.03 -2.23 20.60
CA TYR A 41 5.31 -3.61 20.21
C TYR A 41 6.78 -3.86 19.81
N ARG A 42 7.64 -2.83 19.88
CA ARG A 42 9.03 -2.87 19.41
C ARG A 42 9.15 -3.46 18.00
N LEU A 43 8.34 -2.94 17.07
CA LEU A 43 8.33 -3.40 15.68
C LEU A 43 9.69 -3.22 15.00
N THR A 44 10.10 -4.20 14.21
CA THR A 44 11.29 -4.09 13.35
C THR A 44 11.04 -3.11 12.20
N PHE A 45 12.11 -2.69 11.51
CA PHE A 45 11.98 -1.79 10.36
C PHE A 45 11.08 -2.41 9.26
N GLN A 46 11.23 -3.71 9.00
CA GLN A 46 10.40 -4.42 8.03
C GLN A 46 8.94 -4.54 8.47
N GLU A 47 8.68 -4.75 9.76
CA GLU A 47 7.32 -4.77 10.31
C GLU A 47 6.65 -3.39 10.20
N LEU A 48 7.38 -2.30 10.44
CA LEU A 48 6.89 -0.92 10.25
C LEU A 48 6.57 -0.61 8.78
N GLN A 49 7.47 -1.00 7.88
CA GLN A 49 7.29 -0.84 6.44
C GLN A 49 6.07 -1.64 5.96
N GLN A 50 5.94 -2.90 6.37
CA GLN A 50 4.79 -3.73 6.03
C GLN A 50 3.48 -3.16 6.58
N LEU A 51 3.48 -2.65 7.82
CA LEU A 51 2.28 -2.01 8.40
C LEU A 51 1.87 -0.76 7.62
N THR A 52 2.83 -0.01 7.09
CA THR A 52 2.60 1.15 6.22
C THR A 52 1.99 0.75 4.88
N GLU A 53 2.53 -0.27 4.23
CA GLU A 53 1.99 -0.83 2.99
C GLU A 53 0.56 -1.33 3.18
N MET A 54 0.30 -2.05 4.27
CA MET A 54 -1.05 -2.49 4.62
C MET A 54 -1.98 -1.29 4.89
N ALA A 55 -1.52 -0.22 5.55
CA ALA A 55 -2.35 0.95 5.78
C ALA A 55 -2.86 1.56 4.45
N ILE A 56 -1.97 1.71 3.47
CA ILE A 56 -2.29 2.23 2.14
C ILE A 56 -3.22 1.29 1.39
N ASP A 57 -2.90 0.00 1.35
CA ASP A 57 -3.70 -1.00 0.62
C ASP A 57 -5.14 -1.06 1.16
N PHE A 58 -5.33 -1.05 2.48
CA PHE A 58 -6.67 -1.07 3.08
C PHE A 58 -7.48 0.18 2.74
N GLU A 59 -6.85 1.35 2.72
CA GLU A 59 -7.49 2.59 2.29
C GLU A 59 -7.88 2.54 0.80
N MET A 60 -6.95 2.11 -0.06
CA MET A 60 -7.18 1.99 -1.50
C MET A 60 -8.30 0.99 -1.84
N TRP A 61 -8.43 -0.08 -1.06
CA TRP A 61 -9.50 -1.07 -1.22
C TRP A 61 -10.82 -0.68 -0.55
N VAL A 62 -10.89 0.50 0.09
CA VAL A 62 -12.07 0.97 0.83
C VAL A 62 -12.48 -0.04 1.92
N GLU A 63 -11.49 -0.72 2.48
CA GLU A 63 -11.66 -1.69 3.57
C GLU A 63 -11.60 -0.98 4.94
N PRO A 64 -12.08 -1.62 6.03
CA PRO A 64 -11.94 -1.03 7.35
C PRO A 64 -10.48 -0.75 7.68
N SER A 65 -10.17 0.49 8.08
CA SER A 65 -8.80 0.97 8.32
C SER A 65 -7.93 0.02 9.15
N ILE A 66 -6.62 0.08 8.91
CA ILE A 66 -5.62 -0.71 9.63
C ILE A 66 -5.72 -0.55 11.15
N VAL A 67 -6.08 0.64 11.64
CA VAL A 67 -6.27 0.94 13.06
C VAL A 67 -7.43 0.13 13.64
N LYS A 68 -8.56 0.07 12.93
CA LYS A 68 -9.74 -0.69 13.36
C LYS A 68 -9.44 -2.19 13.35
N GLN A 69 -8.74 -2.67 12.33
CA GLN A 69 -8.37 -4.08 12.20
C GLN A 69 -7.38 -4.50 13.30
N TRP A 70 -6.36 -3.68 13.56
CA TRP A 70 -5.40 -3.91 14.64
C TRP A 70 -6.11 -4.04 15.98
N ARG A 71 -6.93 -3.05 16.37
CA ARG A 71 -7.68 -3.06 17.64
C ARG A 71 -8.60 -4.28 17.76
N LYS A 72 -9.25 -4.67 16.66
CA LYS A 72 -10.11 -5.87 16.62
C LYS A 72 -9.32 -7.14 16.90
N ILE A 73 -8.12 -7.29 16.34
CA ILE A 73 -7.27 -8.46 16.55
C ILE A 73 -6.67 -8.43 17.96
N GLU A 74 -6.15 -7.28 18.39
CA GLU A 74 -5.57 -7.07 19.72
C GLU A 74 -6.55 -7.42 20.84
N ALA A 75 -7.81 -6.99 20.72
CA ALA A 75 -8.87 -7.28 21.69
C ALA A 75 -9.14 -8.79 21.87
N LYS A 76 -8.94 -9.61 20.82
CA LYS A 76 -9.10 -11.08 20.91
C LYS A 76 -7.99 -11.75 21.72
N HIS A 77 -6.82 -11.12 21.82
CA HIS A 77 -5.60 -11.71 22.37
C HIS A 77 -5.14 -11.07 23.68
N LEU A 78 -6.04 -10.41 24.40
CA LEU A 78 -5.74 -9.71 25.66
C LEU A 78 -5.16 -10.62 26.76
N SER A 79 -5.48 -11.91 26.78
CA SER A 79 -5.11 -12.87 27.85
C SER A 79 -3.86 -13.74 27.59
N GLY A 80 -3.20 -13.65 26.44
CA GLY A 80 -2.08 -14.55 26.07
C GLY A 80 -0.69 -14.04 26.46
N ASN A 81 0.08 -14.82 27.23
CA ASN A 81 1.25 -14.35 28.00
C ASN A 81 2.63 -14.43 27.31
N GLY A 82 2.74 -14.25 25.98
CA GLY A 82 4.11 -14.23 25.41
C GLY A 82 4.34 -13.99 23.91
N ASN A 83 3.32 -13.93 23.05
CA ASN A 83 3.55 -13.78 21.60
C ASN A 83 2.55 -12.84 20.90
N LYS A 84 1.93 -11.92 21.64
CA LYS A 84 0.88 -11.01 21.13
C LYS A 84 1.27 -10.30 19.83
N LYS A 85 2.47 -9.71 19.78
CA LYS A 85 3.02 -9.06 18.57
C LYS A 85 2.93 -9.95 17.33
N LYS A 86 3.51 -11.16 17.45
CA LYS A 86 3.62 -12.11 16.34
C LYS A 86 2.24 -12.58 15.89
N ILE A 87 1.35 -12.84 16.84
CA ILE A 87 -0.03 -13.26 16.56
C ILE A 87 -0.77 -12.16 15.80
N ILE A 88 -0.75 -10.92 16.31
CA ILE A 88 -1.44 -9.78 15.69
C ILE A 88 -0.93 -9.55 14.27
N LEU A 89 0.40 -9.44 14.09
CA LEU A 89 0.99 -9.21 12.78
C LEU A 89 0.68 -10.34 11.80
N ASN A 90 0.71 -11.60 12.26
CA ASN A 90 0.39 -12.73 11.39
C ASN A 90 -1.08 -12.72 10.96
N GLU A 91 -2.02 -12.50 11.88
CA GLU A 91 -3.44 -12.40 11.53
C GLU A 91 -3.73 -11.23 10.59
N LEU A 92 -3.10 -10.07 10.84
CA LEU A 92 -3.25 -8.91 9.98
C LEU A 92 -2.72 -9.17 8.57
N LYS A 93 -1.58 -9.86 8.47
CA LYS A 93 -0.98 -10.27 7.20
C LYS A 93 -1.84 -11.29 6.45
N GLN A 94 -2.46 -12.24 7.15
CA GLN A 94 -3.40 -13.18 6.53
C GLN A 94 -4.64 -12.47 5.98
N LEU A 95 -5.19 -11.51 6.73
CA LEU A 95 -6.28 -10.67 6.25
C LEU A 95 -5.85 -9.89 4.99
N TRP A 96 -4.70 -9.23 5.04
CA TRP A 96 -4.16 -8.49 3.89
C TRP A 96 -4.00 -9.38 2.65
N PHE A 97 -3.46 -10.59 2.80
CA PHE A 97 -3.33 -11.54 1.68
C PHE A 97 -4.67 -12.02 1.15
N SER A 98 -5.66 -12.26 2.00
CA SER A 98 -7.00 -12.63 1.55
C SER A 98 -7.66 -11.53 0.72
N LEU A 99 -7.50 -10.27 1.13
CA LEU A 99 -8.01 -9.10 0.39
C LEU A 99 -7.29 -8.97 -0.95
N LYS A 100 -5.97 -9.13 -0.97
CA LYS A 100 -5.15 -9.06 -2.19
C LYS A 100 -5.49 -10.13 -3.22
N ALA A 101 -5.90 -11.31 -2.76
CA ALA A 101 -6.32 -12.40 -3.64
C ALA A 101 -7.77 -12.24 -4.15
N THR A 102 -8.55 -11.34 -3.55
CA THR A 102 -9.94 -11.10 -3.92
C THR A 102 -9.99 -10.19 -5.15
N PRO A 103 -10.71 -10.56 -6.23
CA PRO A 103 -10.86 -9.69 -7.40
C PRO A 103 -11.48 -8.34 -7.02
N SER A 104 -10.94 -7.25 -7.56
CA SER A 104 -11.49 -5.91 -7.34
C SER A 104 -12.92 -5.83 -7.89
N MET A 105 -13.90 -5.59 -7.02
CA MET A 105 -15.27 -5.32 -7.41
C MET A 105 -15.48 -3.81 -7.55
N TYR A 106 -15.60 -3.34 -8.79
CA TYR A 106 -15.92 -1.94 -9.05
C TYR A 106 -17.44 -1.75 -8.93
N ASN A 107 -17.88 -0.74 -8.19
CA ASN A 107 -19.30 -0.41 -8.07
C ASN A 107 -19.90 -0.09 -9.44
N SER A 108 -21.08 -0.64 -9.72
CA SER A 108 -21.87 -0.34 -10.93
C SER A 108 -22.34 1.11 -11.00
N ASP A 109 -22.35 1.80 -9.85
CA ASP A 109 -22.77 3.20 -9.71
C ASP A 109 -21.66 4.19 -10.09
N ALA A 110 -20.60 3.73 -10.77
CA ALA A 110 -19.59 4.62 -11.33
C ALA A 110 -20.28 5.69 -12.18
N PRO A 111 -19.89 6.98 -12.06
CA PRO A 111 -20.49 8.05 -12.84
C PRO A 111 -20.46 7.66 -14.31
N HIS A 112 -21.61 7.70 -14.97
CA HIS A 112 -21.67 7.45 -16.40
C HIS A 112 -20.97 8.63 -17.10
N VAL A 113 -19.66 8.49 -17.32
CA VAL A 113 -18.88 9.49 -18.04
C VAL A 113 -19.44 9.50 -19.45
N ARG A 114 -20.10 10.60 -19.83
CA ARG A 114 -20.51 10.79 -21.22
C ARG A 114 -19.26 10.63 -22.07
N SER A 115 -19.29 9.68 -23.00
CA SER A 115 -18.20 9.56 -23.96
C SER A 115 -18.12 10.89 -24.70
N ILE A 116 -17.09 11.67 -24.41
CA ILE A 116 -16.77 12.82 -25.23
C ILE A 116 -16.41 12.19 -26.57
N VAL A 117 -17.25 12.41 -27.58
CA VAL A 117 -16.94 12.01 -28.95
C VAL A 117 -15.67 12.77 -29.32
N ARG A 118 -14.53 12.11 -29.18
CA ARG A 118 -13.25 12.66 -29.63
C ARG A 118 -13.37 12.77 -31.14
N LYS A 119 -13.23 13.98 -31.67
CA LYS A 119 -13.21 14.20 -33.12
C LYS A 119 -11.95 13.52 -33.66
N VAL A 120 -12.09 12.31 -34.16
CA VAL A 120 -11.04 11.63 -34.93
C VAL A 120 -11.00 12.29 -36.29
N LYS A 121 -9.84 12.80 -36.70
CA LYS A 121 -9.59 13.24 -38.07
C LYS A 121 -8.70 12.20 -38.73
N ASN A 122 -9.08 11.75 -39.91
CA ASN A 122 -8.17 10.96 -40.74
C ASN A 122 -7.00 11.86 -41.15
N ASN A 123 -5.79 11.41 -40.88
CA ASN A 123 -4.59 12.04 -41.39
C ASN A 123 -4.28 11.39 -42.74
N THR A 124 -4.56 12.09 -43.84
CA THR A 124 -4.25 11.65 -45.21
C THR A 124 -2.91 12.20 -45.71
N LEU A 125 -2.13 12.86 -44.85
CA LEU A 125 -0.78 13.29 -45.20
C LEU A 125 0.10 12.05 -45.33
N GLN A 126 0.96 12.02 -46.35
CA GLN A 126 2.07 11.07 -46.38
C GLN A 126 3.05 11.50 -45.30
N ASN A 127 3.00 10.82 -44.16
CA ASN A 127 3.98 10.98 -43.10
C ASN A 127 4.92 9.77 -43.13
N ASP A 128 6.18 9.99 -42.77
CA ASP A 128 7.17 8.92 -42.69
C ASP A 128 6.83 7.99 -41.53
N VAL A 129 6.69 6.69 -41.80
CA VAL A 129 6.44 5.69 -40.76
C VAL A 129 7.79 5.17 -40.28
N PHE A 130 8.16 5.51 -39.03
CA PHE A 130 9.45 5.17 -38.44
C PHE A 130 9.54 3.73 -37.90
N GLY A 131 8.46 2.95 -37.98
CA GLY A 131 8.41 1.54 -37.57
C GLY A 131 7.58 1.32 -36.31
N GLU A 132 7.73 0.15 -35.68
CA GLU A 132 6.96 -0.21 -34.49
C GLU A 132 7.35 0.65 -33.27
N CYS A 133 6.39 0.90 -32.39
CA CYS A 133 6.66 1.54 -31.09
C CYS A 133 7.75 0.74 -30.34
N PRO A 134 8.85 1.38 -29.89
CA PRO A 134 9.97 0.68 -29.24
C PRO A 134 9.60 0.03 -27.90
N VAL A 135 8.39 0.31 -27.39
CA VAL A 135 7.86 -0.26 -26.15
C VAL A 135 6.94 -1.47 -26.44
N ALA A 136 6.54 -1.69 -27.70
CA ALA A 136 5.66 -2.79 -28.09
C ALA A 136 6.35 -4.15 -27.87
N SER A 137 5.69 -5.01 -27.10
CA SER A 137 6.13 -6.39 -26.85
C SER A 137 4.92 -7.24 -26.48
N GLU A 138 5.03 -8.57 -26.64
CA GLU A 138 3.97 -9.52 -26.27
C GLU A 138 3.52 -9.43 -24.80
N LYS A 139 4.41 -8.93 -23.93
CA LYS A 139 4.16 -8.81 -22.48
C LYS A 139 3.60 -7.45 -22.07
N THR A 140 3.53 -6.49 -22.99
CA THR A 140 3.05 -5.13 -22.72
C THR A 140 1.81 -4.83 -23.55
N VAL A 141 0.71 -4.48 -22.89
CA VAL A 141 -0.52 -3.95 -23.54
C VAL A 141 -0.29 -2.48 -23.95
N CYS A 142 0.89 -2.13 -24.44
CA CYS A 142 1.07 -0.85 -25.12
C CYS A 142 0.72 -1.07 -26.59
N CYS A 143 0.15 -0.03 -27.18
CA CYS A 143 -0.58 -0.11 -28.43
C CYS A 143 0.34 -0.63 -29.54
N ASN A 144 -0.07 -1.69 -30.27
CA ASN A 144 0.55 -2.18 -31.51
C ASN A 144 0.42 -1.13 -32.63
N LEU A 145 1.02 0.03 -32.41
CA LEU A 145 0.94 1.21 -33.25
C LEU A 145 2.28 1.41 -33.94
N LEU A 146 2.17 1.90 -35.16
CA LEU A 146 3.29 2.40 -35.91
C LEU A 146 3.60 3.83 -35.46
N THR A 147 4.88 4.12 -35.36
CA THR A 147 5.41 5.47 -35.14
C THR A 147 5.40 6.22 -36.47
N ILE A 148 4.92 7.47 -36.42
CA ILE A 148 4.71 8.39 -37.54
C ILE A 148 5.40 9.70 -37.19
#